data_AF-A0A453EBP3-F1
#
_entry.id   AF-A0A453EBP3-F1
#
_cell.length_a   1.000
_cell.length_b   1.000
_cell.length_c   1.000
_cell.angle_alpha   90.00
_cell.angle_beta   90.00
_cell.angle_gamma   90.00
#
_symmetry.space_group_name_H-M   'P 1'
#
loop_
_entity.id
_entity.type
_entity.pdbx_description
1 polymer ?
#
loop_
_entity_poly.entity_id
_entity_poly.type
_entity_poly.pdbx_seq_one_letter_code
_entity_poly.pdbx_strand_id
1 'polypeptide(L)'
;MCLKNVNVYIKEADLATSPADKEEMRNSRIKRRVYELLSKAATVHQENNDNDRKELHFVFFRKPTKFLPSEDGSTVGAMELEKTLLKDDGATGKQVAVGTGEFEELKCGIVLKSIGYKSLPIEGLSFDKYRGVVPNLRGRVLSSESETATVEPGLYVVGWLKRGPTGIVATNLHCAEETVDSILEDDRKGLFTDPSGPKRQGRRGLLEILEQKNARYVPFDGWEKIDTKEKADGELKNKPREKITRWNELLEAAREG
;
A
#
# COMPACT_ATOMS: atom_id res chain seq x y z
N MET A 1 17.17 -0.81 16.09
CA MET A 1 16.98 0.59 16.52
C MET A 1 15.66 0.63 17.30
N CYS A 2 15.70 0.90 18.60
CA CYS A 2 14.48 1.04 19.41
C CYS A 2 14.01 2.50 19.34
N LEU A 3 12.69 2.74 19.37
CA LEU A 3 12.16 4.10 19.53
C LEU A 3 12.61 4.63 20.89
N LYS A 4 13.43 5.69 20.90
CA LYS A 4 13.87 6.32 22.15
C LYS A 4 12.69 7.06 22.79
N ASN A 5 12.56 6.98 24.11
CA ASN A 5 11.57 7.69 24.91
C ASN A 5 10.09 7.35 24.56
N VAL A 6 9.84 6.10 24.16
CA VAL A 6 8.49 5.58 23.92
C VAL A 6 8.27 4.31 24.74
N ASN A 7 7.21 4.30 25.53
CA ASN A 7 6.75 3.12 26.27
C ASN A 7 5.75 2.35 25.42
N VAL A 8 5.91 1.02 25.32
CA VAL A 8 5.02 0.16 24.55
C VAL A 8 4.10 -0.59 25.51
N TYR A 9 2.80 -0.52 25.26
CA TYR A 9 1.78 -1.18 26.07
C TYR A 9 0.98 -2.17 25.23
N ILE A 10 0.84 -3.37 25.76
CA ILE A 10 0.05 -4.46 25.18
C ILE A 10 -0.64 -5.16 26.35
N LYS A 11 -1.96 -5.37 26.28
CA LYS A 11 -2.66 -6.14 27.31
C LYS A 11 -2.34 -7.62 27.15
N GLU A 12 -1.88 -8.28 28.21
CA GLU A 12 -1.58 -9.72 28.16
C GLU A 12 -2.80 -10.55 27.75
N ALA A 13 -4.00 -10.15 28.19
CA ALA A 13 -5.26 -10.80 27.82
C ALA A 13 -5.51 -10.79 26.29
N ASP A 14 -5.01 -9.79 25.56
CA ASP A 14 -5.15 -9.71 24.10
C ASP A 14 -4.23 -10.72 23.38
N LEU A 15 -3.26 -11.30 24.08
CA LEU A 15 -2.32 -12.28 23.54
C LEU A 15 -2.67 -13.74 23.92
N ALA A 16 -3.86 -13.95 24.50
CA ALA A 16 -4.38 -15.28 24.78
C ALA A 16 -4.58 -16.07 23.48
N THR A 17 -4.00 -17.28 23.40
CA THR A 17 -4.03 -18.10 22.17
C THR A 17 -5.10 -19.18 22.23
N SER A 18 -5.87 -19.32 21.16
CA SER A 18 -6.73 -20.46 20.85
C SER A 18 -5.94 -21.62 20.20
N PRO A 19 -6.54 -22.81 20.04
CA PRO A 19 -5.94 -23.91 19.28
C PRO A 19 -5.62 -23.54 17.82
N ALA A 20 -6.48 -22.74 17.18
CA ALA A 20 -6.26 -22.28 15.81
C ALA A 20 -5.00 -21.41 15.71
N ASP A 21 -4.80 -20.49 16.67
CA ASP A 21 -3.61 -19.62 16.67
C ASP A 21 -2.31 -20.43 16.81
N LYS A 22 -2.35 -21.49 17.64
CA LYS A 22 -1.20 -22.41 17.81
C LYS A 22 -0.89 -23.16 16.52
N GLU A 23 -1.91 -23.60 15.79
CA GLU A 23 -1.76 -24.24 14.49
C GLU A 23 -1.15 -23.27 13.46
N GLU A 24 -1.66 -22.03 13.38
CA GLU A 24 -1.12 -21.02 12.47
C GLU A 24 0.35 -20.70 12.75
N MET A 25 0.72 -20.55 14.03
CA MET A 25 2.09 -20.29 14.43
C MET A 25 3.02 -21.49 14.19
N ARG A 26 2.52 -22.72 14.30
CA ARG A 26 3.27 -23.93 13.94
C ARG A 26 3.64 -23.92 12.45
N ASN A 27 2.72 -23.47 11.61
CA ASN A 27 2.87 -23.46 10.16
C ASN A 27 3.55 -22.19 9.61
N SER A 28 3.84 -21.19 10.45
CA SER A 28 4.52 -19.95 10.04
C SER A 28 5.53 -19.45 11.05
N ARG A 29 6.82 -19.60 10.71
CA ARG A 29 7.94 -19.06 11.51
C ARG A 29 7.85 -17.55 11.71
N ILE A 30 7.33 -16.82 10.71
CA ILE A 30 7.17 -15.36 10.79
C ILE A 30 6.09 -15.02 11.83
N LYS A 31 4.91 -15.65 11.77
CA LYS A 31 3.83 -15.43 12.74
C LYS A 31 4.30 -15.76 14.16
N ARG A 32 4.96 -16.90 14.35
CA ARG A 32 5.52 -17.30 15.66
C ARG A 32 6.49 -16.26 16.22
N ARG A 33 7.43 -15.77 15.41
CA ARG A 33 8.40 -14.75 15.83
C ARG A 33 7.73 -13.43 16.20
N VAL A 34 6.70 -13.01 15.47
CA VAL A 34 5.94 -11.80 15.79
C VAL A 34 5.23 -11.95 17.12
N TYR A 35 4.56 -13.09 17.35
CA TYR A 35 3.91 -13.39 18.61
C TYR A 35 4.89 -13.34 19.79
N GLU A 36 6.03 -14.04 19.69
CA GLU A 36 7.07 -14.04 20.74
C GLU A 36 7.56 -12.62 21.07
N LEU A 37 7.70 -11.74 20.08
CA LEU A 37 8.08 -10.34 20.28
C LEU A 37 6.99 -9.54 21.01
N LEU A 38 5.72 -9.72 20.62
CA LEU A 38 4.59 -9.04 21.29
C LEU A 38 4.42 -9.55 22.73
N SER A 39 4.51 -10.85 22.97
CA SER A 39 4.44 -11.44 24.31
C SER A 39 5.57 -10.94 25.20
N LYS A 40 6.80 -10.84 24.67
CA LYS A 40 7.92 -10.24 25.41
C LYS A 40 7.67 -8.76 25.71
N ALA A 41 7.08 -8.00 24.79
CA ALA A 41 6.77 -6.60 25.01
C ALA A 41 5.66 -6.41 26.06
N ALA A 42 4.69 -7.32 26.13
CA ALA A 42 3.58 -7.26 27.09
C ALA A 42 4.05 -7.47 28.54
N THR A 43 5.07 -8.31 28.77
CA THR A 43 5.59 -8.61 30.12
C THR A 43 6.63 -7.63 30.63
N VAL A 44 7.20 -6.79 29.75
CA VAL A 44 8.15 -5.74 30.15
C VAL A 44 7.36 -4.57 30.73
N HIS A 45 7.01 -4.67 32.01
CA HIS A 45 6.51 -3.55 32.79
C HIS A 45 7.66 -2.55 33.02
N GLN A 46 7.62 -1.40 32.36
CA GLN A 46 8.50 -0.30 32.74
C GLN A 46 7.93 0.34 34.00
N GLU A 47 8.46 -0.04 35.17
CA GLU A 47 8.13 0.55 36.49
C GLU A 47 8.57 2.02 36.63
N ASN A 48 9.14 2.62 35.59
CA ASN A 48 9.50 4.02 35.60
C ASN A 48 8.27 4.87 35.25
N ASN A 49 7.57 5.31 36.30
CA ASN A 49 6.57 6.39 36.31
C ASN A 49 7.19 7.73 35.91
N ASP A 50 7.73 7.79 34.70
CA ASP A 50 8.25 8.99 34.07
C ASP A 50 7.10 9.53 33.19
N ASN A 51 6.18 10.27 33.82
CA ASN A 51 4.93 10.77 33.23
C ASN A 51 5.11 11.61 31.94
N ASP A 52 6.34 11.96 31.57
CA ASP A 52 6.68 12.74 30.37
C ASP A 52 6.97 11.89 29.11
N ARG A 53 6.90 10.55 29.20
CA ARG A 53 7.18 9.68 28.05
C ARG A 53 5.97 9.46 27.17
N LYS A 54 6.21 9.40 25.86
CA LYS A 54 5.18 9.05 24.87
C LYS A 54 4.82 7.57 24.99
N GLU A 55 3.56 7.25 24.76
CA GLU A 55 3.05 5.88 24.85
C GLU A 55 2.62 5.36 23.47
N LEU A 56 2.91 4.08 23.22
CA LEU A 56 2.46 3.34 22.04
C LEU A 56 1.65 2.13 22.52
N HIS A 57 0.33 2.21 22.34
CA HIS A 57 -0.59 1.14 22.71
C HIS A 57 -0.91 0.28 21.49
N PHE A 58 -0.70 -1.04 21.62
CA PHE A 58 -1.27 -2.02 20.68
C PHE A 58 -2.57 -2.53 21.28
N VAL A 59 -3.68 -2.11 20.69
CA VAL A 59 -5.03 -2.52 21.10
C VAL A 59 -5.59 -3.45 20.05
N PHE A 60 -5.85 -4.70 20.43
CA PHE A 60 -6.43 -5.70 19.55
C PHE A 60 -7.94 -5.81 19.75
N PHE A 61 -8.61 -6.56 18.87
CA PHE A 61 -10.03 -6.89 19.00
C PHE A 61 -10.96 -5.67 19.07
N ARG A 62 -10.66 -4.64 18.25
CA ARG A 62 -11.46 -3.42 18.11
C ARG A 62 -11.70 -3.12 16.64
N LYS A 63 -12.94 -2.76 16.33
CA LYS A 63 -13.34 -2.28 15.00
C LYS A 63 -13.86 -0.85 15.15
N PRO A 64 -13.31 0.14 14.41
CA PRO A 64 -13.87 1.48 14.42
C PRO A 64 -15.26 1.50 13.77
N THR A 65 -16.23 2.10 14.45
CA THR A 65 -17.63 2.21 13.99
C THR A 65 -18.02 3.64 13.66
N LYS A 66 -17.48 4.62 14.39
CA LYS A 66 -17.81 6.03 14.19
C LYS A 66 -16.67 6.96 14.59
N PHE A 67 -16.52 8.07 13.87
CA PHE A 67 -15.72 9.22 14.34
C PHE A 67 -16.65 10.24 14.97
N LEU A 68 -16.33 10.63 16.18
CA LEU A 68 -17.10 11.58 16.98
C LEU A 68 -16.43 12.94 16.91
N PRO A 69 -17.20 14.02 16.71
CA PRO A 69 -16.64 15.37 16.64
C PRO A 69 -16.09 15.84 17.99
N SER A 70 -15.17 16.81 17.96
CA SER A 70 -14.77 17.61 19.12
C SER A 70 -15.93 18.46 19.64
N GLU A 71 -15.79 19.07 20.83
CA GLU A 71 -16.83 19.91 21.44
C GLU A 71 -17.31 21.06 20.54
N ASP A 72 -16.40 21.65 19.76
CA ASP A 72 -16.68 22.72 18.81
C ASP A 72 -17.10 22.22 17.40
N GLY A 73 -17.10 20.90 17.18
CA GLY A 73 -17.48 20.28 15.91
C GLY A 73 -16.46 20.39 14.78
N SER A 74 -15.31 21.04 14.99
CA SER A 74 -14.37 21.36 13.90
C SER A 74 -13.41 20.22 13.55
N THR A 75 -13.17 19.30 14.50
CA THR A 75 -12.21 18.20 14.37
C THR A 75 -12.77 16.90 14.93
N VAL A 76 -11.99 15.82 14.87
CA VAL A 76 -12.29 14.59 15.61
C VAL A 76 -11.98 14.81 17.09
N GLY A 77 -12.92 14.43 17.97
CA GLY A 77 -12.74 14.45 19.42
C GLY A 77 -12.59 13.05 20.00
N ALA A 78 -13.20 12.06 19.36
CA ALA A 78 -13.10 10.66 19.76
C ALA A 78 -13.43 9.69 18.62
N MET A 79 -13.14 8.42 18.84
CA MET A 79 -13.51 7.31 17.97
C MET A 79 -14.32 6.29 18.76
N GLU A 80 -15.49 5.93 18.25
CA GLU A 80 -16.26 4.80 18.75
C GLU A 80 -15.68 3.51 18.17
N LEU A 81 -15.45 2.54 19.06
CA LEU A 81 -14.89 1.24 18.77
C LEU A 81 -15.85 0.15 19.26
N GLU A 82 -16.18 -0.80 18.40
CA GLU A 82 -16.86 -2.03 18.80
C GLU A 82 -15.81 -3.07 19.19
N LYS A 83 -16.02 -3.76 20.32
CA LYS A 83 -15.22 -4.94 20.67
C LYS A 83 -15.55 -6.08 19.72
N THR A 84 -14.53 -6.84 19.35
CA THR A 84 -14.68 -7.98 18.45
C THR A 84 -14.15 -9.25 19.08
N LEU A 85 -14.58 -10.41 18.60
CA LEU A 85 -13.96 -11.69 18.88
C LEU A 85 -13.69 -12.44 17.58
N LEU A 86 -12.81 -13.43 17.60
CA LEU A 86 -12.52 -14.24 16.41
C LEU A 86 -13.49 -15.43 16.34
N LYS A 87 -14.06 -15.65 15.16
CA LYS A 87 -14.81 -16.87 14.81
C LYS A 87 -14.26 -17.46 13.52
N ASP A 88 -14.48 -18.75 13.32
CA ASP A 88 -14.28 -19.40 12.04
C ASP A 88 -15.26 -18.81 11.00
N ASP A 89 -14.78 -18.56 9.78
CA ASP A 89 -15.58 -18.07 8.67
C ASP A 89 -16.53 -19.11 8.07
N GLY A 90 -16.43 -20.37 8.51
CA GLY A 90 -17.27 -21.51 8.14
C GLY A 90 -17.03 -22.03 6.72
N ALA A 91 -16.36 -21.25 5.87
CA ALA A 91 -16.17 -21.54 4.45
C ALA A 91 -14.73 -21.94 4.13
N THR A 92 -13.74 -21.29 4.76
CA THR A 92 -12.32 -21.52 4.47
C THR A 92 -11.52 -21.96 5.69
N GLY A 93 -12.16 -22.01 6.88
CA GLY A 93 -11.51 -22.34 8.14
C GLY A 93 -10.63 -21.20 8.65
N LYS A 94 -10.83 -19.97 8.13
CA LYS A 94 -10.06 -18.80 8.55
C LYS A 94 -10.77 -18.08 9.68
N GLN A 95 -9.99 -17.50 10.58
CA GLN A 95 -10.52 -16.65 11.64
C GLN A 95 -10.91 -15.27 11.09
N VAL A 96 -12.11 -14.82 11.43
CA VAL A 96 -12.64 -13.49 11.11
C VAL A 96 -13.11 -12.78 12.38
N ALA A 97 -12.94 -11.45 12.42
CA ALA A 97 -13.40 -10.63 13.52
C ALA A 97 -14.92 -10.39 13.43
N VAL A 98 -15.64 -10.72 14.50
CA VAL A 98 -17.09 -10.55 14.62
C VAL A 98 -17.38 -9.64 15.81
N GLY A 99 -18.26 -8.66 15.61
CA GLY A 99 -18.67 -7.71 16.63
C GLY A 99 -19.38 -8.39 17.79
N THR A 100 -19.13 -7.92 19.01
CA THR A 100 -19.81 -8.40 20.22
C THR A 100 -21.02 -7.56 20.60
N GLY A 101 -21.23 -6.40 19.96
CA GLY A 101 -22.22 -5.41 20.37
C GLY A 101 -21.83 -4.60 21.60
N GLU A 102 -20.62 -4.78 22.14
CA GLU A 102 -20.06 -3.90 23.18
C GLU A 102 -19.24 -2.78 22.55
N PHE A 103 -19.54 -1.54 22.94
CA PHE A 103 -18.89 -0.35 22.39
C PHE A 103 -18.08 0.37 23.46
N GLU A 104 -16.98 0.99 23.04
CA GLU A 104 -16.17 1.88 23.87
C GLU A 104 -15.77 3.13 23.07
N GLU A 105 -15.55 4.23 23.78
CA GLU A 105 -15.08 5.48 23.19
C GLU A 105 -13.59 5.67 23.50
N LEU A 106 -12.82 5.99 22.46
CA LEU A 106 -11.42 6.38 22.57
C LEU A 106 -11.26 7.86 22.19
N LYS A 107 -11.00 8.72 23.16
CA LYS A 107 -10.71 10.14 22.92
C LYS A 107 -9.45 10.28 22.08
N CYS A 108 -9.54 11.04 20.99
CA CYS A 108 -8.43 11.26 20.07
C CYS A 108 -8.64 12.52 19.22
N GLY A 109 -7.56 13.26 18.96
CA GLY A 109 -7.58 14.45 18.10
C GLY A 109 -7.16 14.20 16.66
N ILE A 110 -6.62 13.01 16.36
CA ILE A 110 -6.14 12.61 15.03
C ILE A 110 -6.44 11.14 14.81
N VAL A 111 -6.97 10.80 13.63
CA VAL A 111 -7.16 9.42 13.17
C VAL A 111 -6.42 9.21 11.86
N LEU A 112 -5.52 8.22 11.83
CA LEU A 112 -4.79 7.83 10.63
C LEU A 112 -5.24 6.42 10.17
N LYS A 113 -5.88 6.34 9.00
CA LYS A 113 -6.34 5.05 8.45
C LYS A 113 -5.18 4.34 7.75
N SER A 114 -4.77 3.20 8.29
CA SER A 114 -3.72 2.33 7.73
C SER A 114 -4.25 0.92 7.45
N ILE A 115 -5.35 0.82 6.70
CA ILE A 115 -6.09 -0.42 6.40
C ILE A 115 -5.87 -0.93 4.96
N GLY A 116 -4.77 -0.52 4.35
CA GLY A 116 -4.42 -0.86 2.97
C GLY A 116 -4.78 0.23 1.97
N TYR A 117 -4.33 0.03 0.74
CA TYR A 117 -4.61 0.90 -0.40
C TYR A 117 -5.60 0.23 -1.36
N LYS A 118 -6.05 0.97 -2.36
CA LYS A 118 -6.81 0.44 -3.49
C LYS A 118 -6.46 1.22 -4.74
N SER A 119 -6.21 0.53 -5.85
CA SER A 119 -5.96 1.21 -7.12
C SER A 119 -7.22 1.95 -7.59
N LEU A 120 -7.04 2.97 -8.42
CA LEU A 120 -8.13 3.66 -9.09
C LEU A 120 -8.29 3.11 -10.51
N PRO A 121 -9.53 3.06 -11.04
CA PRO A 121 -9.75 2.67 -12.43
C PRO A 121 -9.07 3.66 -13.38
N ILE A 122 -8.52 3.14 -14.48
CA ILE A 122 -7.92 3.91 -15.56
C ILE A 122 -8.89 3.86 -16.74
N GLU A 123 -9.19 5.01 -17.33
CA GLU A 123 -10.07 5.09 -18.50
C GLU A 123 -9.55 4.19 -19.63
N GLY A 124 -10.46 3.41 -20.22
CA GLY A 124 -10.12 2.46 -21.29
C GLY A 124 -9.61 1.10 -20.82
N LEU A 125 -9.46 0.86 -19.50
CA LEU A 125 -9.07 -0.45 -18.96
C LEU A 125 -10.22 -1.14 -18.21
N SER A 126 -10.31 -2.47 -18.35
CA SER A 126 -11.12 -3.29 -17.45
C SER A 126 -10.59 -3.19 -16.02
N PHE A 127 -11.48 -3.19 -15.03
CA PHE A 127 -11.09 -2.94 -13.64
C PHE A 127 -12.00 -3.62 -12.65
N ASP A 128 -11.45 -4.56 -11.88
CA ASP A 128 -12.14 -5.19 -10.77
C ASP A 128 -12.23 -4.20 -9.62
N LYS A 129 -13.40 -3.58 -9.49
CA LYS A 129 -13.67 -2.58 -8.45
C LYS A 129 -13.69 -3.17 -7.05
N TYR A 130 -13.90 -4.47 -6.88
CA TYR A 130 -13.91 -5.10 -5.55
C TYR A 130 -12.46 -5.29 -5.07
N ARG A 131 -11.62 -5.94 -5.88
CA ARG A 131 -10.20 -6.23 -5.59
C ARG A 131 -9.27 -5.04 -5.81
N GLY A 132 -9.67 -4.06 -6.62
CA GLY A 132 -8.87 -2.87 -6.93
C GLY A 132 -7.68 -3.17 -7.83
N VAL A 133 -7.87 -4.03 -8.82
CA VAL A 133 -6.83 -4.50 -9.75
C VAL A 133 -7.35 -4.51 -11.19
N VAL A 134 -6.42 -4.53 -12.15
CA VAL A 134 -6.75 -4.83 -13.54
C VAL A 134 -6.81 -6.34 -13.71
N PRO A 135 -7.95 -6.92 -14.16
CA PRO A 135 -8.07 -8.33 -14.50
C PRO A 135 -6.96 -8.76 -15.47
N ASN A 136 -6.24 -9.84 -15.15
CA ASN A 136 -5.11 -10.27 -15.95
C ASN A 136 -4.83 -11.77 -15.83
N LEU A 137 -4.19 -12.33 -16.86
CA LEU A 137 -3.64 -13.69 -16.89
C LEU A 137 -2.11 -13.64 -17.00
N ARG A 138 -1.42 -13.96 -15.90
CA ARG A 138 0.06 -13.88 -15.80
C ARG A 138 0.61 -12.50 -16.25
N GLY A 139 -0.16 -11.44 -16.03
CA GLY A 139 0.18 -10.07 -16.43
C GLY A 139 -0.39 -9.61 -17.78
N ARG A 140 -0.95 -10.49 -18.62
CA ARG A 140 -1.71 -10.09 -19.82
C ARG A 140 -3.05 -9.51 -19.40
N VAL A 141 -3.37 -8.27 -19.79
CA VAL A 141 -4.64 -7.64 -19.40
C VAL A 141 -5.80 -8.35 -20.09
N LEU A 142 -6.92 -8.51 -19.37
CA LEU A 142 -8.16 -9.08 -19.91
C LEU A 142 -9.13 -7.96 -20.31
N SER A 143 -9.94 -8.19 -21.34
CA SER A 143 -10.88 -7.22 -21.89
C SER A 143 -12.06 -6.91 -20.96
N SER A 144 -12.36 -7.81 -20.01
CA SER A 144 -13.40 -7.62 -19.01
C SER A 144 -13.16 -8.51 -17.78
N GLU A 145 -14.07 -8.43 -16.80
CA GLU A 145 -14.11 -9.30 -15.62
C GLU A 145 -14.87 -10.63 -15.89
N SER A 146 -15.42 -10.82 -17.09
CA SER A 146 -16.20 -12.02 -17.46
C SER A 146 -15.30 -13.27 -17.58
N GLU A 147 -15.87 -14.45 -17.34
CA GLU A 147 -15.21 -15.74 -17.60
C GLU A 147 -14.88 -15.94 -19.09
N THR A 148 -15.61 -15.26 -19.98
CA THR A 148 -15.37 -15.27 -21.43
C THR A 148 -14.42 -14.17 -21.90
N ALA A 149 -13.76 -13.46 -20.97
CA ALA A 149 -12.85 -12.39 -21.33
C ALA A 149 -11.66 -12.89 -22.16
N THR A 150 -11.34 -12.12 -23.18
CA THR A 150 -10.15 -12.34 -24.02
C THR A 150 -8.99 -11.51 -23.50
N VAL A 151 -7.77 -11.88 -23.88
CA VAL A 151 -6.58 -11.06 -23.64
C VAL A 151 -6.62 -9.83 -24.55
N GLU A 152 -6.33 -8.66 -23.99
CA GLU A 152 -6.06 -7.42 -24.72
C GLU A 152 -4.64 -7.48 -25.33
N PRO A 153 -4.49 -7.61 -26.67
CA PRO A 153 -3.18 -7.81 -27.28
C PRO A 153 -2.25 -6.63 -27.05
N GLY A 154 -1.03 -6.91 -26.59
CA GLY A 154 -0.01 -5.87 -26.37
C GLY A 154 -0.18 -5.06 -25.09
N LEU A 155 -1.17 -5.39 -24.24
CA LEU A 155 -1.39 -4.70 -22.98
C LEU A 155 -1.09 -5.60 -21.78
N TYR A 156 -0.24 -5.10 -20.88
CA TYR A 156 0.25 -5.84 -19.72
C TYR A 156 0.19 -5.01 -18.44
N VAL A 157 0.16 -5.70 -17.31
CA VAL A 157 0.13 -5.10 -15.97
C VAL A 157 1.15 -5.76 -15.04
N VAL A 158 1.70 -4.98 -14.11
CA VAL A 158 2.68 -5.43 -13.09
C VAL A 158 2.38 -4.78 -11.73
N GLY A 159 3.06 -5.26 -10.69
CA GLY A 159 3.04 -4.64 -9.36
C GLY A 159 1.66 -4.67 -8.68
N TRP A 160 1.34 -3.60 -7.95
CA TRP A 160 0.09 -3.53 -7.18
C TRP A 160 -1.17 -3.44 -8.06
N LEU A 161 -1.09 -2.85 -9.25
CA LEU A 161 -2.23 -2.82 -10.17
C LEU A 161 -2.57 -4.23 -10.70
N LYS A 162 -1.60 -5.16 -10.71
CA LYS A 162 -1.77 -6.58 -11.08
C LYS A 162 -2.29 -7.44 -9.91
N ARG A 163 -1.72 -7.28 -8.71
CA ARG A 163 -1.89 -8.23 -7.59
C ARG A 163 -2.62 -7.67 -6.36
N GLY A 164 -2.90 -6.37 -6.34
CA GLY A 164 -3.34 -5.64 -5.16
C GLY A 164 -2.16 -5.16 -4.29
N PRO A 165 -2.42 -4.30 -3.29
CA PRO A 165 -1.40 -3.57 -2.56
C PRO A 165 -0.83 -4.37 -1.39
N THR A 166 -0.26 -5.54 -1.70
CA THR A 166 0.41 -6.41 -0.73
C THR A 166 1.79 -6.84 -1.22
N GLY A 167 2.66 -7.14 -0.27
CA GLY A 167 4.05 -7.52 -0.51
C GLY A 167 5.03 -6.35 -0.44
N ILE A 168 6.31 -6.70 -0.42
CA ILE A 168 7.44 -5.76 -0.37
C ILE A 168 7.96 -5.48 -1.78
N VAL A 169 8.97 -4.61 -1.90
CA VAL A 169 9.62 -4.29 -3.18
C VAL A 169 10.07 -5.56 -3.92
N ALA A 170 10.68 -6.52 -3.22
CA ALA A 170 11.11 -7.79 -3.82
C ALA A 170 9.93 -8.63 -4.38
N THR A 171 8.74 -8.55 -3.77
CA THR A 171 7.54 -9.23 -4.31
C THR A 171 7.12 -8.65 -5.66
N ASN A 172 7.37 -7.34 -5.87
CA ASN A 172 7.09 -6.71 -7.16
C ASN A 172 8.10 -7.09 -8.25
N LEU A 173 9.33 -7.45 -7.89
CA LEU A 173 10.33 -7.95 -8.84
C LEU A 173 9.85 -9.26 -9.49
N HIS A 174 9.54 -10.29 -8.71
CA HIS A 174 9.03 -11.57 -9.24
C HIS A 174 7.72 -11.43 -10.01
N CYS A 175 6.86 -10.52 -9.55
CA CYS A 175 5.63 -10.19 -10.26
C CYS A 175 5.88 -9.61 -11.66
N ALA A 176 6.92 -8.78 -11.80
CA ALA A 176 7.33 -8.19 -13.06
C ALA A 176 8.01 -9.23 -13.97
N GLU A 177 8.87 -10.10 -13.42
CA GLU A 177 9.51 -11.20 -14.15
C GLU A 177 8.46 -12.08 -14.87
N GLU A 178 7.40 -12.50 -14.18
CA GLU A 178 6.33 -13.30 -14.79
C GLU A 178 5.62 -12.56 -15.96
N THR A 179 5.42 -11.26 -15.82
CA THR A 179 4.80 -10.45 -16.89
C THR A 179 5.76 -10.30 -18.06
N VAL A 180 7.07 -10.13 -17.81
CA VAL A 180 8.09 -10.07 -18.86
C VAL A 180 8.17 -11.40 -19.62
N ASP A 181 8.12 -12.54 -18.92
CA ASP A 181 8.07 -13.86 -19.55
C ASP A 181 6.87 -13.99 -20.50
N SER A 182 5.72 -13.43 -20.10
CA SER A 182 4.52 -13.39 -20.93
C SER A 182 4.70 -12.52 -22.18
N ILE A 183 5.36 -11.36 -22.04
CA ILE A 183 5.70 -10.49 -23.18
C ILE A 183 6.62 -11.23 -24.15
N LEU A 184 7.67 -11.89 -23.65
CA LEU A 184 8.62 -12.64 -24.48
C LEU A 184 8.00 -13.87 -25.16
N GLU A 185 7.03 -14.51 -24.50
CA GLU A 185 6.23 -15.58 -25.11
C GLU A 185 5.36 -15.04 -26.26
N ASP A 186 4.71 -13.91 -26.07
CA ASP A 186 3.84 -13.29 -27.08
C ASP A 186 4.64 -12.74 -28.27
N ASP A 187 5.84 -12.21 -28.03
CA ASP A 187 6.78 -11.79 -29.07
C ASP A 187 7.22 -12.97 -29.95
N ARG A 188 7.62 -14.09 -29.32
CA ARG A 188 8.00 -15.32 -30.04
C ARG A 188 6.86 -15.90 -30.88
N LYS A 189 5.62 -15.67 -30.48
CA LYS A 189 4.41 -16.03 -31.25
C LYS A 189 4.07 -15.04 -32.37
N GLY A 190 4.82 -13.93 -32.49
CA GLY A 190 4.60 -12.90 -33.50
C GLY A 190 3.40 -12.01 -33.22
N LEU A 191 2.90 -11.95 -31.98
CA LEU A 191 1.65 -11.22 -31.64
C LEU A 191 1.79 -9.70 -31.69
N PHE A 192 3.02 -9.18 -31.75
CA PHE A 192 3.29 -7.74 -31.80
C PHE A 192 3.51 -7.19 -33.21
N THR A 193 3.72 -8.06 -34.18
CA THR A 193 4.00 -7.68 -35.56
C THR A 193 2.74 -7.84 -36.39
N ASP A 194 2.11 -6.73 -36.74
CA ASP A 194 1.20 -6.67 -37.89
C ASP A 194 1.98 -6.05 -39.05
N PRO A 195 2.40 -6.84 -40.06
CA PRO A 195 3.11 -6.33 -41.23
C PRO A 195 2.30 -5.32 -42.05
N SER A 196 0.97 -5.35 -41.92
CA SER A 196 0.03 -4.46 -42.61
C SER A 196 -0.34 -3.22 -41.80
N GLY A 197 0.00 -3.19 -40.51
CA GLY A 197 -0.30 -2.11 -39.60
C GLY A 197 0.66 -0.92 -39.71
N PRO A 198 0.27 0.26 -39.20
CA PRO A 198 1.16 1.41 -39.14
C PRO A 198 2.39 1.08 -38.28
N LYS A 199 3.58 1.49 -38.74
CA LYS A 199 4.83 1.30 -37.99
C LYS A 199 4.70 1.94 -36.61
N ARG A 200 5.01 1.17 -35.56
CA ARG A 200 5.05 1.65 -34.17
C ARG A 200 6.10 2.75 -34.06
N GLN A 201 5.66 3.99 -33.81
CA GLN A 201 6.53 5.16 -33.79
C GLN A 201 7.30 5.33 -32.46
N GLY A 202 6.93 4.56 -31.44
CA GLY A 202 7.58 4.55 -30.13
C GLY A 202 7.68 5.95 -29.53
N ARG A 203 8.89 6.30 -29.07
CA ARG A 203 9.20 7.61 -28.47
C ARG A 203 8.79 8.79 -29.36
N ARG A 204 9.03 8.72 -30.68
CA ARG A 204 8.75 9.84 -31.59
C ARG A 204 7.26 10.17 -31.61
N GLY A 205 6.41 9.16 -31.82
CA GLY A 205 4.96 9.34 -31.82
C GLY A 205 4.42 9.78 -30.45
N LEU A 206 5.01 9.31 -29.35
CA LEU A 206 4.64 9.77 -28.01
C LEU A 206 4.91 11.28 -27.84
N LEU A 207 6.08 11.77 -28.27
CA LEU A 207 6.43 13.19 -28.16
C LEU A 207 5.49 14.07 -29.01
N GLU A 208 5.15 13.64 -30.22
CA GLU A 208 4.18 14.34 -31.09
C GLU A 208 2.79 14.45 -30.41
N ILE A 209 2.32 13.37 -29.77
CA ILE A 209 1.05 13.39 -29.02
C ILE A 209 1.12 14.33 -27.81
N LEU A 210 2.22 14.33 -27.07
CA LEU A 210 2.39 15.21 -25.91
C LEU A 210 2.41 16.68 -26.33
N GLU A 211 3.06 17.02 -27.44
CA GLU A 211 3.09 18.37 -28.01
C GLU A 211 1.69 18.80 -28.49
N GLN A 212 0.99 17.97 -29.25
CA GLN A 212 -0.38 18.24 -29.71
C GLN A 212 -1.35 18.48 -28.54
N LYS A 213 -1.16 17.75 -27.43
CA LYS A 213 -1.96 17.92 -26.20
C LYS A 213 -1.48 19.07 -25.31
N ASN A 214 -0.43 19.79 -25.70
CA ASN A 214 0.24 20.80 -24.88
C ASN A 214 0.53 20.28 -23.45
N ALA A 215 0.97 19.03 -23.36
CA ALA A 215 1.17 18.32 -22.11
C ALA A 215 2.51 18.71 -21.48
N ARG A 216 2.48 19.12 -20.21
CA ARG A 216 3.71 19.34 -19.43
C ARG A 216 4.25 17.99 -18.94
N TYR A 217 5.47 17.64 -19.32
CA TYR A 217 6.16 16.43 -18.87
C TYR A 217 7.57 16.75 -18.37
N VAL A 218 8.13 15.87 -17.55
CA VAL A 218 9.50 15.97 -17.01
C VAL A 218 10.30 14.79 -17.57
N PRO A 219 11.26 15.02 -18.49
CA PRO A 219 12.18 13.99 -18.92
C PRO A 219 13.18 13.64 -17.81
N PHE A 220 13.96 12.57 -18.00
CA PHE A 220 14.84 12.04 -16.96
C PHE A 220 15.92 13.03 -16.53
N ASP A 221 16.51 13.76 -17.48
CA ASP A 221 17.47 14.85 -17.23
C ASP A 221 16.84 16.01 -16.43
N GLY A 222 15.56 16.32 -16.68
CA GLY A 222 14.80 17.25 -15.84
C GLY A 222 14.60 16.74 -14.41
N TRP A 223 14.38 15.43 -14.23
CA TRP A 223 14.34 14.82 -12.91
C TRP A 223 15.69 14.86 -12.19
N GLU A 224 16.82 14.65 -12.89
CA GLU A 224 18.16 14.74 -12.31
C GLU A 224 18.47 16.15 -11.77
N LYS A 225 17.97 17.20 -12.42
CA LYS A 225 18.04 18.58 -11.94
C LYS A 225 17.27 18.76 -10.62
N ILE A 226 16.04 18.23 -10.53
CA ILE A 226 15.27 18.22 -9.28
C ILE A 226 16.06 17.49 -8.18
N ASP A 227 16.56 16.28 -8.46
CA ASP A 227 17.30 15.48 -7.48
C ASP A 227 18.56 16.19 -6.96
N THR A 228 19.28 16.88 -7.85
CA THR A 228 20.46 17.67 -7.50
C THR A 228 20.09 18.83 -6.59
N LYS A 229 19.04 19.59 -6.92
CA LYS A 229 18.56 20.71 -6.09
C LYS A 229 18.11 20.24 -4.71
N GLU A 230 17.29 19.19 -4.63
CA GLU A 230 16.82 18.65 -3.35
C GLU A 230 17.98 18.20 -2.45
N LYS A 231 19.02 17.58 -3.02
CA LYS A 231 20.21 17.16 -2.27
C LYS A 231 21.00 18.37 -1.75
N ALA A 232 21.25 19.37 -2.59
CA ALA A 232 21.97 20.59 -2.21
C ALA A 232 21.24 21.33 -1.07
N ASP A 233 19.92 21.51 -1.20
CA ASP A 233 19.09 22.16 -0.16
C ASP A 233 19.05 21.33 1.14
N GLY A 234 19.15 20.00 1.03
CA GLY A 234 19.26 19.09 2.16
C GLY A 234 20.59 19.19 2.90
N GLU A 235 21.70 19.30 2.17
CA GLU A 235 23.06 19.40 2.73
C GLU A 235 23.19 20.61 3.66
N LEU A 236 22.62 21.76 3.26
CA LEU A 236 22.55 22.98 4.09
C LEU A 236 21.84 22.78 5.43
N LYS A 237 21.04 21.72 5.56
CA LYS A 237 20.25 21.38 6.76
C LYS A 237 20.69 20.06 7.40
N ASN A 238 21.83 19.49 6.99
CA ASN A 238 22.30 18.18 7.44
C ASN A 238 21.28 17.04 7.20
N LYS A 239 20.56 17.10 6.07
CA LYS A 239 19.59 16.09 5.61
C LYS A 239 20.08 15.44 4.32
N PRO A 240 19.70 14.19 4.02
CA PRO A 240 20.01 13.57 2.73
C PRO A 240 19.43 14.33 1.52
N ARG A 241 18.31 15.04 1.75
CA ARG A 241 17.66 15.96 0.82
C ARG A 241 16.61 16.81 1.53
N GLU A 242 16.26 17.95 0.95
CA GLU A 242 15.04 18.71 1.24
C GLU A 242 14.10 18.59 0.04
N LYS A 243 12.94 17.95 0.23
CA LYS A 243 12.04 17.69 -0.90
C LYS A 243 11.31 18.94 -1.33
N ILE A 244 11.21 19.15 -2.65
CA ILE A 244 10.34 20.18 -3.21
C ILE A 244 8.90 19.66 -3.12
N THR A 245 8.02 20.41 -2.43
CA THR A 245 6.65 19.95 -2.11
C THR A 245 5.57 20.65 -2.91
N ARG A 246 5.93 21.64 -3.74
CA ARG A 246 5.01 22.38 -4.60
C ARG A 246 5.27 22.09 -6.08
N TRP A 247 4.21 21.88 -6.84
CA TRP A 247 4.30 21.53 -8.26
C TRP A 247 5.01 22.58 -9.11
N ASN A 248 4.75 23.87 -8.89
CA ASN A 248 5.38 24.93 -9.68
C ASN A 248 6.89 24.96 -9.46
N GLU A 249 7.34 24.90 -8.20
CA GLU A 249 8.76 24.84 -7.84
C GLU A 249 9.45 23.59 -8.39
N LEU A 250 8.75 22.44 -8.41
CA LEU A 250 9.28 21.18 -8.98
C LEU A 250 9.46 21.30 -10.50
N LEU A 251 8.49 21.92 -11.18
CA LEU A 251 8.56 22.15 -12.62
C LEU A 251 9.58 23.22 -13.02
N GLU A 252 9.81 24.22 -12.16
CA GLU A 252 10.88 25.21 -12.33
C GLU A 252 12.25 24.55 -12.17
N ALA A 253 12.46 23.81 -11.07
CA ALA A 253 13.69 23.07 -10.82
C ALA A 253 14.03 22.07 -11.93
N ALA A 254 13.03 21.46 -12.57
CA ALA A 254 13.23 20.56 -13.71
C ALA A 254 13.80 21.26 -14.96
N ARG A 255 13.65 22.59 -15.06
CA ARG A 255 14.10 23.40 -16.20
C ARG A 255 15.40 24.13 -15.90
N GLU A 256 15.65 24.50 -14.65
CA GLU A 256 16.84 25.24 -14.21
C GLU A 256 18.14 24.52 -14.60
N GLY A 257 19.05 25.28 -15.20
CA GLY A 257 20.26 24.80 -15.89
C GLY A 257 20.05 24.78 -17.40
#